data_AF-A0A3C7Z741-F1
#
_entry.id   AF-A0A3C7Z741-F1
#
_cell.length_a   1.000
_cell.length_b   1.000
_cell.length_c   1.000
_cell.angle_alpha   90.00
_cell.angle_beta   90.00
_cell.angle_gamma   90.00
#
_symmetry.space_group_name_H-M   'P 1'
#
loop_
_entity.id
_entity.type
_entity.pdbx_description
1 polymer ?
#
loop_
_entity_poly.entity_id
_entity_poly.type
_entity_poly.pdbx_seq_one_letter_code
_entity_poly.pdbx_strand_id
1 'polypeptide(L)'
;MRVSKLFTKTLKNVPADEVSKNAQLLIRAGFVYKEMAGVYAYLPLGLRVLENIKQIVREEMNAIDSNELIMTTLQRREVWEKTTRWSDEVVDVWFKTRLKDDTELGLGWSHEEPIVEMLKNYLHSYKDLPVSLYQFQTKMRNELRAKSGIMRGREFVMKDMYSLHDSKEALDAYYEKTIEAYKRVYDRLGIGDDTYVTFASGGAFTKFSHEFQTICDAGEDVIYLHRGKNIAVNEEVIDEAVAELGISRDELEPVKTAEVGNIFNFGSQKTDEMGLYYTAQDGSQKSLYIGSYGIGITRVMGVIAEKLSDDKGLVWPEAVAPYNVYLVSIGDVVAQADDLYKKLQEAGITVLFDDRNERPGAKFADAELIGLPYRVTISERLLAEGKLEFTVRKTGETELLTLEDLIARIGE
;
A
#
# COMPACT_ATOMS: atom_id res chain seq x y z
N MET A 1 -13.74 -19.16 4.28
CA MET A 1 -14.96 -18.59 3.66
C MET A 1 -15.42 -19.51 2.55
N ARG A 2 -16.73 -19.69 2.36
CA ARG A 2 -17.29 -20.43 1.22
C ARG A 2 -17.59 -19.49 0.06
N VAL A 3 -17.27 -19.87 -1.18
CA VAL A 3 -17.56 -19.07 -2.38
C VAL A 3 -19.05 -18.89 -2.56
N SER A 4 -19.89 -19.87 -2.21
CA SER A 4 -21.36 -19.72 -2.22
C SER A 4 -21.89 -18.63 -1.29
N LYS A 5 -21.07 -18.19 -0.32
CA LYS A 5 -21.37 -17.12 0.64
C LYS A 5 -20.64 -15.81 0.33
N LEU A 6 -19.73 -15.83 -0.63
CA LEU A 6 -19.07 -14.62 -1.10
C LEU A 6 -20.08 -13.77 -1.88
N PHE A 7 -20.19 -12.49 -1.52
CA PHE A 7 -21.09 -11.55 -2.19
C PHE A 7 -20.77 -11.38 -3.69
N THR A 8 -19.48 -11.36 -4.01
CA THR A 8 -19.00 -11.09 -5.37
C THR A 8 -18.90 -12.36 -6.21
N LYS A 9 -18.90 -12.17 -7.54
CA LYS A 9 -18.67 -13.21 -8.54
C LYS A 9 -17.65 -12.70 -9.55
N THR A 10 -16.90 -13.61 -10.14
CA THR A 10 -15.97 -13.29 -11.22
C THR A 10 -16.72 -12.87 -12.48
N LEU A 11 -16.11 -11.98 -13.27
CA LEU A 11 -16.63 -11.51 -14.54
C LEU A 11 -15.77 -12.04 -15.70
N LYS A 12 -16.45 -12.51 -16.75
CA LYS A 12 -15.79 -13.00 -17.97
C LYS A 12 -15.24 -11.85 -18.82
N ASN A 13 -15.99 -10.75 -18.89
CA ASN A 13 -15.67 -9.63 -19.77
C ASN A 13 -14.77 -8.62 -19.04
N VAL A 14 -13.79 -8.10 -19.75
CA VAL A 14 -12.96 -6.99 -19.31
C VAL A 14 -13.79 -5.69 -19.36
N PRO A 15 -13.72 -4.82 -18.34
CA PRO A 15 -14.35 -3.49 -18.41
C PRO A 15 -13.79 -2.70 -19.59
N ALA A 16 -14.66 -2.27 -20.50
CA ALA A 16 -14.25 -1.62 -21.75
C ALA A 16 -13.66 -0.21 -21.55
N ASP A 17 -13.93 0.41 -20.39
CA ASP A 17 -13.49 1.74 -20.01
C ASP A 17 -12.21 1.74 -19.15
N GLU A 18 -11.61 0.56 -18.92
CA GLU A 18 -10.35 0.41 -18.19
C GLU A 18 -9.21 -0.01 -19.10
N VAL A 19 -8.05 0.63 -18.92
CA VAL A 19 -6.86 0.37 -19.74
C VAL A 19 -5.77 -0.34 -18.94
N SER A 20 -5.68 -0.10 -17.63
CA SER A 20 -4.63 -0.70 -16.81
C SER A 20 -4.98 -2.12 -16.36
N LYS A 21 -3.98 -2.99 -16.32
CA LYS A 21 -4.16 -4.41 -15.99
C LYS A 21 -4.70 -4.57 -14.57
N ASN A 22 -4.23 -3.75 -13.63
CA ASN A 22 -4.67 -3.78 -12.23
C ASN A 22 -6.19 -3.61 -12.11
N ALA A 23 -6.77 -2.56 -12.71
CA ALA A 23 -8.20 -2.29 -12.59
C ALA A 23 -9.01 -3.36 -13.30
N GLN A 24 -8.60 -3.75 -14.51
CA GLN A 24 -9.27 -4.81 -15.27
C GLN A 24 -9.35 -6.12 -14.48
N LEU A 25 -8.22 -6.58 -13.92
CA LEU A 25 -8.15 -7.82 -13.15
C LEU A 25 -8.90 -7.72 -11.82
N LEU A 26 -8.71 -6.63 -11.06
CA LEU A 26 -9.37 -6.46 -9.76
C LEU A 26 -10.89 -6.34 -9.88
N ILE A 27 -11.40 -5.68 -10.92
CA ILE A 27 -12.84 -5.63 -11.20
C ILE A 27 -13.34 -7.03 -11.61
N ARG A 28 -12.64 -7.70 -12.54
CA ARG A 28 -13.03 -9.04 -13.00
C ARG A 28 -13.01 -10.09 -11.90
N ALA A 29 -12.05 -10.01 -10.98
CA ALA A 29 -11.94 -10.93 -9.86
C ALA A 29 -12.87 -10.56 -8.67
N GLY A 30 -13.62 -9.45 -8.77
CA GLY A 30 -14.55 -9.02 -7.72
C GLY A 30 -13.86 -8.47 -6.46
N PHE A 31 -12.69 -7.84 -6.61
CA PHE A 31 -11.96 -7.17 -5.53
C PHE A 31 -12.34 -5.70 -5.39
N VAL A 32 -12.68 -5.04 -6.50
CA VAL A 32 -13.10 -3.64 -6.51
C VAL A 32 -14.31 -3.43 -7.42
N TYR A 33 -15.09 -2.39 -7.13
CA TYR A 33 -16.12 -1.85 -8.01
C TYR A 33 -15.77 -0.41 -8.33
N LYS A 34 -15.81 -0.04 -9.61
CA LYS A 34 -15.55 1.34 -10.05
C LYS A 34 -16.85 2.13 -9.99
N GLU A 35 -16.91 3.10 -9.07
CA GLU A 35 -18.05 4.04 -8.99
C GLU A 35 -17.97 5.08 -10.10
N MET A 36 -16.77 5.63 -10.30
CA MET A 36 -16.43 6.57 -11.37
C MET A 36 -14.91 6.59 -11.58
N ALA A 37 -14.45 7.35 -12.58
CA ALA A 37 -13.01 7.49 -12.84
C ALA A 37 -12.25 7.94 -11.59
N GLY A 38 -11.34 7.09 -11.10
CA GLY A 38 -10.52 7.34 -9.92
C GLY A 38 -11.21 7.10 -8.58
N VAL A 39 -12.42 6.54 -8.54
CA VAL A 39 -13.15 6.27 -7.29
C VAL A 39 -13.67 4.85 -7.30
N TYR A 40 -13.23 4.08 -6.32
CA TYR A 40 -13.46 2.64 -6.25
C TYR A 40 -13.97 2.24 -4.87
N ALA A 41 -14.99 1.39 -4.85
CA ALA A 41 -15.37 0.63 -3.66
C ALA A 41 -14.51 -0.64 -3.57
N TYR A 42 -13.96 -0.92 -2.39
CA TYR A 42 -13.20 -2.14 -2.13
C TYR A 42 -14.14 -3.23 -1.60
N LEU A 43 -14.31 -4.28 -2.39
CA LEU A 43 -15.20 -5.40 -2.11
C LEU A 43 -14.54 -6.39 -1.14
N PRO A 44 -15.25 -7.41 -0.61
CA PRO A 44 -14.74 -8.22 0.52
C PRO A 44 -13.34 -8.82 0.34
N LEU A 45 -12.98 -9.27 -0.86
CA LEU A 45 -11.62 -9.77 -1.14
C LEU A 45 -10.59 -8.64 -1.21
N GLY A 46 -10.92 -7.53 -1.87
CA GLY A 46 -10.05 -6.35 -1.95
C GLY A 46 -9.79 -5.72 -0.58
N LEU A 47 -10.83 -5.61 0.25
CA LEU A 47 -10.69 -5.12 1.62
C LEU A 47 -9.75 -6.01 2.45
N ARG A 48 -9.84 -7.34 2.33
CA ARG A 48 -8.91 -8.25 3.03
C ARG A 48 -7.46 -8.03 2.60
N VAL A 49 -7.20 -7.83 1.31
CA VAL A 49 -5.86 -7.49 0.82
C VAL A 49 -5.37 -6.17 1.41
N LEU A 50 -6.21 -5.12 1.40
CA LEU A 50 -5.85 -3.84 2.00
C LEU A 50 -5.53 -3.96 3.49
N GLU A 51 -6.32 -4.71 4.25
CA GLU A 51 -6.05 -4.93 5.69
C GLU A 51 -4.76 -5.71 5.93
N ASN A 52 -4.44 -6.70 5.10
CA ASN A 52 -3.16 -7.40 5.18
C ASN A 52 -1.97 -6.46 4.88
N ILE A 53 -2.08 -5.61 3.86
CA ILE A 53 -1.07 -4.58 3.55
C ILE A 53 -0.90 -3.62 4.73
N LYS A 54 -2.01 -3.10 5.28
CA LYS A 54 -1.98 -2.23 6.46
C LYS A 54 -1.31 -2.92 7.65
N GLN A 55 -1.58 -4.20 7.86
CA GLN A 55 -1.01 -4.95 8.98
C GLN A 55 0.52 -5.05 8.88
N ILE A 56 1.05 -5.36 7.70
CA ILE A 56 2.51 -5.35 7.46
C ILE A 56 3.09 -3.95 7.74
N VAL A 57 2.48 -2.91 7.17
CA VAL A 57 2.94 -1.53 7.38
C VAL A 57 2.89 -1.14 8.86
N ARG A 58 1.80 -1.48 9.57
CA ARG A 58 1.60 -1.22 11.00
C ARG A 58 2.70 -1.84 11.84
N GLU A 59 3.03 -3.10 11.58
CA GLU A 59 4.09 -3.80 12.30
C GLU A 59 5.45 -3.12 12.13
N GLU A 60 5.81 -2.72 10.90
CA GLU A 60 7.07 -2.03 10.65
C GLU A 60 7.11 -0.61 11.24
N MET A 61 5.97 0.11 11.27
CA MET A 61 5.89 1.43 11.93
C MET A 61 5.95 1.31 13.45
N ASN A 62 5.30 0.30 14.03
CA ASN A 62 5.35 0.04 15.47
C ASN A 62 6.77 -0.42 15.89
N ALA A 63 7.46 -1.18 15.06
CA ALA A 63 8.84 -1.60 15.31
C ALA A 63 9.85 -0.44 15.37
N ILE A 64 9.47 0.75 14.86
CA ILE A 64 10.27 1.96 14.98
C ILE A 64 9.74 2.95 16.02
N ASP A 65 8.88 2.47 16.94
CA ASP A 65 8.30 3.21 18.07
C ASP A 65 7.32 4.33 17.64
N SER A 66 6.75 4.22 16.44
CA SER A 66 5.67 5.11 15.99
C SER A 66 4.32 4.64 16.52
N ASN A 67 3.46 5.59 16.92
CA ASN A 67 2.17 5.29 17.53
C ASN A 67 1.03 5.55 16.53
N GLU A 68 0.13 4.58 16.39
CA GLU A 68 -1.03 4.71 15.51
C GLU A 68 -2.13 5.58 16.13
N LEU A 69 -2.68 6.48 15.33
CA LEU A 69 -3.86 7.29 15.64
C LEU A 69 -4.76 7.40 14.41
N ILE A 70 -5.88 8.11 14.54
CA ILE A 70 -6.70 8.49 13.38
C ILE A 70 -7.16 9.95 13.51
N MET A 71 -6.88 10.74 12.49
CA MET A 71 -7.27 12.16 12.39
C MET A 71 -8.50 12.33 11.51
N THR A 72 -9.12 13.50 11.59
CA THR A 72 -10.32 13.81 10.83
C THR A 72 -10.02 14.01 9.35
N THR A 73 -10.98 13.62 8.50
CA THR A 73 -11.00 14.02 7.08
C THR A 73 -11.37 15.49 6.91
N LEU A 74 -12.27 16.01 7.76
CA LEU A 74 -12.64 17.42 7.74
C LEU A 74 -11.51 18.24 8.39
N GLN A 75 -11.00 19.23 7.66
CA GLN A 75 -9.87 20.05 8.10
C GLN A 75 -10.21 21.54 8.02
N ARG A 76 -9.87 22.27 9.08
CA ARG A 76 -10.21 23.68 9.27
C ARG A 76 -9.35 24.59 8.39
N ARG A 77 -9.99 25.53 7.70
CA ARG A 77 -9.32 26.51 6.84
C ARG A 77 -8.23 27.29 7.59
N GLU A 78 -8.51 27.77 8.80
CA GLU A 78 -7.59 28.65 9.53
C GLU A 78 -6.24 27.99 9.90
N VAL A 79 -6.20 26.65 9.93
CA VAL A 79 -4.97 25.90 10.23
C VAL A 79 -4.01 25.94 9.04
N TRP A 80 -4.54 25.85 7.83
CA TRP A 80 -3.76 25.78 6.58
C TRP A 80 -3.38 27.16 6.03
N GLU A 81 -4.14 28.21 6.37
CA GLU A 81 -3.78 29.59 6.04
C GLU A 81 -2.46 30.02 6.72
N LYS A 82 -2.10 29.41 7.85
CA LYS A 82 -0.83 29.68 8.55
C LYS A 82 0.41 29.37 7.68
N THR A 83 0.29 28.46 6.73
CA THR A 83 1.41 28.02 5.88
C THR A 83 1.11 28.21 4.39
N THR A 84 0.19 29.13 4.04
CA THR A 84 -0.25 29.47 2.66
C THR A 84 -0.88 28.34 1.83
N ARG A 85 -0.78 27.08 2.26
CA ARG A 85 -1.26 25.87 1.56
C ARG A 85 -2.79 25.72 1.49
N TRP A 86 -3.54 26.67 2.04
CA TRP A 86 -4.97 26.83 1.69
C TRP A 86 -5.17 27.36 0.27
N SER A 87 -4.20 28.04 -0.35
CA SER A 87 -4.35 28.58 -1.70
C SER A 87 -4.36 27.49 -2.77
N ASP A 88 -5.29 27.57 -3.74
CA ASP A 88 -5.30 26.68 -4.92
C ASP A 88 -4.10 26.92 -5.85
N GLU A 89 -3.42 28.07 -5.73
CA GLU A 89 -2.16 28.33 -6.44
C GLU A 89 -0.99 27.50 -5.89
N VAL A 90 -1.10 27.04 -4.63
CA VAL A 90 -0.07 26.24 -3.95
C VAL A 90 -0.47 24.77 -3.90
N VAL A 91 -1.75 24.48 -3.66
CA VAL A 91 -2.30 23.12 -3.61
C VAL A 91 -3.52 23.04 -4.54
N ASP A 92 -3.29 22.65 -5.78
CA ASP A 92 -4.29 22.61 -6.85
C ASP A 92 -5.21 21.38 -6.82
N VAL A 93 -4.86 20.36 -6.03
CA VAL A 93 -5.61 19.10 -5.91
C VAL A 93 -6.58 19.06 -4.72
N TRP A 94 -6.83 20.16 -4.01
CA TRP A 94 -7.63 20.07 -2.77
C TRP A 94 -9.14 20.17 -3.01
N PHE A 95 -9.91 19.18 -2.54
CA PHE A 95 -11.35 19.32 -2.37
C PHE A 95 -11.69 20.24 -1.19
N LYS A 96 -12.32 21.38 -1.48
CA LYS A 96 -12.88 22.30 -0.48
C LYS A 96 -14.41 22.30 -0.53
N THR A 97 -15.04 22.42 0.62
CA THR A 97 -16.50 22.40 0.77
C THR A 97 -16.96 23.30 1.92
N ARG A 98 -18.27 23.35 2.19
CA ARG A 98 -18.90 24.13 3.26
C ARG A 98 -19.80 23.27 4.12
N LEU A 99 -19.84 23.56 5.41
CA LEU A 99 -20.89 23.08 6.31
C LEU A 99 -22.22 23.80 6.02
N LYS A 100 -23.30 23.34 6.67
CA LYS A 100 -24.64 23.94 6.52
C LYS A 100 -24.70 25.40 7.01
N ASP A 101 -23.80 25.81 7.88
CA ASP A 101 -23.67 27.19 8.38
C ASP A 101 -22.65 28.02 7.57
N ASP A 102 -22.31 27.56 6.36
CA ASP A 102 -21.35 28.17 5.43
C ASP A 102 -19.87 28.15 5.89
N THR A 103 -19.55 27.51 7.01
CA THR A 103 -18.15 27.32 7.44
C THR A 103 -17.37 26.55 6.37
N GLU A 104 -16.32 27.16 5.84
CA GLU A 104 -15.43 26.54 4.84
C GLU A 104 -14.46 25.54 5.48
N LEU A 105 -14.28 24.41 4.82
CA LEU A 105 -13.34 23.37 5.24
C LEU A 105 -12.79 22.62 4.03
N GLY A 106 -11.67 21.94 4.23
CA GLY A 106 -11.09 21.03 3.25
C GLY A 106 -11.33 19.57 3.62
N LEU A 107 -11.40 18.71 2.61
CA LEU A 107 -11.31 17.26 2.76
C LEU A 107 -9.85 16.86 2.70
N GLY A 108 -9.33 16.22 3.74
CA GLY A 108 -7.90 16.02 3.95
C GLY A 108 -7.19 15.35 2.78
N TRP A 109 -6.26 16.09 2.17
CA TRP A 109 -5.37 15.61 1.10
C TRP A 109 -3.99 15.20 1.63
N SER A 110 -3.61 15.77 2.78
CA SER A 110 -2.50 15.42 3.68
C SER A 110 -2.81 15.96 5.10
N HIS A 111 -1.91 15.78 6.07
CA HIS A 111 -2.14 16.10 7.49
C HIS A 111 -0.99 16.82 8.22
N GLU A 112 -0.01 17.45 7.53
CA GLU A 112 1.12 18.11 8.22
C GLU A 112 0.65 19.25 9.16
N GLU A 113 -0.24 20.15 8.73
CA GLU A 113 -0.71 21.25 9.57
C GLU A 113 -1.67 20.77 10.66
N PRO A 114 -2.69 19.95 10.35
CA PRO A 114 -3.58 19.44 11.39
C PRO A 114 -2.83 18.71 12.51
N ILE A 115 -1.75 17.97 12.21
CA ILE A 115 -1.02 17.23 13.24
C ILE A 115 -0.15 18.15 14.10
N VAL A 116 0.55 19.11 13.48
CA VAL A 116 1.33 20.13 14.21
C VAL A 116 0.41 20.98 15.09
N GLU A 117 -0.77 21.36 14.60
CA GLU A 117 -1.75 22.09 15.39
C GLU A 117 -2.26 21.28 16.60
N MET A 118 -2.52 19.98 16.41
CA MET A 118 -2.93 19.08 17.49
C MET A 118 -1.83 18.94 18.56
N LEU A 119 -0.57 18.78 18.13
CA LEU A 119 0.58 18.53 18.99
C LEU A 119 0.88 19.66 19.97
N LYS A 120 0.44 20.90 19.70
CA LYS A 120 0.53 22.02 20.65
C LYS A 120 -0.10 21.77 22.02
N ASN A 121 -1.05 20.83 22.10
CA ASN A 121 -1.69 20.48 23.37
C ASN A 121 -0.87 19.48 24.19
N TYR A 122 0.08 18.78 23.57
CA TYR A 122 0.76 17.62 24.14
C TYR A 122 2.28 17.79 24.24
N LEU A 123 2.88 18.58 23.36
CA LEU A 123 4.32 18.77 23.26
C LEU A 123 4.69 20.14 23.86
N HIS A 124 5.34 20.15 25.02
CA HIS A 124 5.68 21.38 25.76
C HIS A 124 7.18 21.49 26.08
N SER A 125 7.85 20.36 26.28
CA SER A 125 9.23 20.31 26.76
C SER A 125 10.04 19.22 26.08
N TYR A 126 11.36 19.27 26.27
CA TYR A 126 12.29 18.25 25.77
C TYR A 126 11.97 16.83 26.27
N LYS A 127 11.20 16.69 27.37
CA LYS A 127 10.79 15.39 27.91
C LYS A 127 9.68 14.72 27.10
N ASP A 128 9.00 15.49 26.25
CA ASP A 128 7.94 15.02 25.38
C ASP A 128 8.50 14.59 24.00
N LEU A 129 9.83 14.55 23.84
CA LEU A 129 10.52 14.23 22.58
C LEU A 129 11.40 12.98 22.73
N PRO A 130 11.60 12.20 21.64
CA PRO A 130 10.96 12.35 20.33
C PRO A 130 9.50 11.88 20.33
N VAL A 131 8.71 12.36 19.36
CA VAL A 131 7.35 11.87 19.09
C VAL A 131 7.27 11.38 17.66
N SER A 132 6.61 10.23 17.47
CA SER A 132 6.30 9.70 16.15
C SER A 132 4.89 9.14 16.14
N LEU A 133 4.07 9.64 15.21
CA LEU A 133 2.66 9.33 15.09
C LEU A 133 2.32 8.98 13.65
N TYR A 134 1.45 8.00 13.42
CA TYR A 134 0.97 7.66 12.07
C TYR A 134 -0.50 7.28 12.06
N GLN A 135 -1.10 7.26 10.88
CA GLN A 135 -2.47 6.81 10.68
C GLN A 135 -2.63 6.06 9.36
N PHE A 136 -3.67 5.24 9.24
CA PHE A 136 -4.20 4.82 7.95
C PHE A 136 -5.54 5.54 7.72
N GLN A 137 -5.56 6.50 6.82
CA GLN A 137 -6.74 7.35 6.64
C GLN A 137 -6.96 7.66 5.16
N THR A 138 -8.24 7.76 4.78
CA THR A 138 -8.68 8.07 3.42
C THR A 138 -8.39 9.52 3.05
N LYS A 139 -7.51 9.71 2.10
CA LYS A 139 -7.17 11.02 1.51
C LYS A 139 -8.04 11.27 0.29
N MET A 140 -8.30 12.55 0.04
CA MET A 140 -9.02 12.98 -1.16
C MET A 140 -8.22 14.01 -1.94
N ARG A 141 -7.93 13.73 -3.22
CA ARG A 141 -7.23 14.62 -4.14
C ARG A 141 -8.04 14.79 -5.44
N ASN A 142 -8.30 16.03 -5.81
CA ASN A 142 -9.11 16.42 -6.97
C ASN A 142 -8.31 16.32 -8.27
N GLU A 143 -7.78 15.13 -8.54
CA GLU A 143 -6.99 14.83 -9.72
C GLU A 143 -7.78 15.12 -11.00
N LEU A 144 -7.21 15.96 -11.88
CA LEU A 144 -7.79 16.32 -13.17
C LEU A 144 -8.06 15.08 -14.03
N ARG A 145 -7.17 14.08 -13.96
CA ARG A 145 -7.29 12.82 -14.69
C ARG A 145 -6.89 11.66 -13.79
N ALA A 146 -7.84 10.78 -13.49
CA ALA A 146 -7.52 9.46 -12.96
C ALA A 146 -6.91 8.61 -14.08
N LYS A 147 -5.72 8.08 -13.83
CA LYS A 147 -4.95 7.23 -14.76
C LYS A 147 -4.53 5.96 -14.02
N SER A 148 -4.14 4.93 -14.77
CA SER A 148 -3.54 3.71 -14.20
C SER A 148 -4.41 2.97 -13.17
N GLY A 149 -5.74 3.01 -13.32
CA GLY A 149 -6.66 2.19 -12.53
C GLY A 149 -6.77 2.67 -11.08
N ILE A 150 -6.53 1.76 -10.12
CA ILE A 150 -6.60 2.08 -8.69
C ILE A 150 -5.32 2.76 -8.17
N MET A 151 -4.27 2.86 -9.01
CA MET A 151 -2.99 3.46 -8.62
C MET A 151 -3.05 4.99 -8.53
N ARG A 152 -3.92 5.66 -9.28
CA ARG A 152 -4.15 7.11 -9.19
C ARG A 152 -5.64 7.42 -9.07
N GLY A 153 -6.13 7.28 -7.83
CA GLY A 153 -7.49 7.63 -7.44
C GLY A 153 -7.64 9.07 -6.96
N ARG A 154 -8.90 9.50 -6.85
CA ARG A 154 -9.31 10.73 -6.18
C ARG A 154 -9.61 10.51 -4.70
N GLU A 155 -9.93 9.28 -4.34
CA GLU A 155 -10.12 8.80 -2.98
C GLU A 155 -9.22 7.58 -2.79
N PHE A 156 -8.36 7.60 -1.78
CA PHE A 156 -7.38 6.54 -1.57
C PHE A 156 -6.95 6.44 -0.10
N VAL A 157 -6.58 5.25 0.35
CA VAL A 157 -6.06 5.06 1.71
C VAL A 157 -4.56 5.28 1.68
N MET A 158 -4.08 6.18 2.54
CA MET A 158 -2.66 6.42 2.75
C MET A 158 -2.30 6.12 4.20
N LYS A 159 -1.10 5.54 4.38
CA LYS A 159 -0.40 5.63 5.66
C LYS A 159 0.45 6.87 5.64
N ASP A 160 0.13 7.85 6.47
CA ASP A 160 0.93 9.06 6.69
C ASP A 160 1.44 9.05 8.14
N MET A 161 2.75 9.27 8.29
CA MET A 161 3.46 9.31 9.56
C MET A 161 4.18 10.65 9.69
N TYR A 162 4.31 11.15 10.91
CA TYR A 162 5.00 12.39 11.24
C TYR A 162 5.86 12.18 12.47
N SER A 163 7.13 12.60 12.40
CA SER A 163 8.07 12.50 13.53
C SER A 163 8.60 13.89 13.90
N LEU A 164 8.72 14.17 15.20
CA LEU A 164 9.20 15.44 15.73
C LEU A 164 10.37 15.20 16.68
N HIS A 165 11.43 15.98 16.48
CA HIS A 165 12.72 15.81 17.16
C HIS A 165 13.27 17.15 17.65
N ASP A 166 14.16 17.06 18.62
CA ASP A 166 14.78 18.20 19.31
C ASP A 166 15.98 18.80 18.54
N SER A 167 16.49 18.07 17.55
CA SER A 167 17.66 18.44 16.73
C SER A 167 17.54 17.89 15.31
N LYS A 168 18.31 18.49 14.40
CA LYS A 168 18.40 18.02 13.01
C LYS A 168 18.97 16.61 12.96
N GLU A 169 20.00 16.34 13.75
CA GLU A 169 20.70 15.06 13.78
C GLU A 169 19.79 13.92 14.24
N ALA A 170 18.90 14.19 15.21
CA ALA A 170 17.90 13.22 15.65
C ALA A 170 16.85 12.94 14.56
N LEU A 171 16.39 13.97 13.85
CA LEU A 171 15.50 13.79 12.70
C LEU A 171 16.17 12.99 11.58
N ASP A 172 17.42 13.33 11.22
CA ASP A 172 18.18 12.63 10.18
C ASP A 172 18.34 11.14 10.54
N ALA A 173 18.68 10.82 11.79
CA ALA A 173 18.77 9.44 12.26
C ALA A 173 17.43 8.69 12.20
N TYR A 174 16.32 9.34 12.56
CA TYR A 174 14.99 8.73 12.46
C TYR A 174 14.51 8.58 11.00
N TYR A 175 14.92 9.50 10.12
CA TYR A 175 14.66 9.45 8.69
C TYR A 175 15.30 8.20 8.06
N GLU A 176 16.58 7.94 8.35
CA GLU A 176 17.27 6.71 7.92
C GLU A 176 16.63 5.44 8.52
N LYS A 177 16.27 5.46 9.82
CA LYS A 177 15.53 4.36 10.46
C LYS A 177 14.22 4.05 9.72
N THR A 178 13.55 5.08 9.21
CA THR A 178 12.30 4.95 8.45
C THR A 178 12.54 4.42 7.03
N ILE A 179 13.64 4.80 6.38
CA ILE A 179 14.03 4.23 5.08
C ILE A 179 14.13 2.70 5.18
N GLU A 180 14.85 2.21 6.18
CA GLU A 180 15.02 0.77 6.39
C GLU A 180 13.70 0.08 6.76
N ALA A 181 12.82 0.74 7.50
CA ALA A 181 11.47 0.22 7.77
C ALA A 181 10.64 0.08 6.49
N TYR A 182 10.70 1.07 5.60
CA TYR A 182 9.99 1.00 4.32
C TYR A 182 10.54 -0.08 3.40
N LYS A 183 11.86 -0.28 3.35
CA LYS A 183 12.47 -1.41 2.60
C LYS A 183 11.89 -2.75 3.08
N ARG A 184 11.87 -2.99 4.39
CA ARG A 184 11.25 -4.19 4.97
C ARG A 184 9.77 -4.32 4.66
N VAL A 185 9.02 -3.21 4.66
CA VAL A 185 7.61 -3.21 4.21
C VAL A 185 7.53 -3.76 2.80
N TYR A 186 8.28 -3.22 1.84
CA TYR A 186 8.17 -3.63 0.44
C TYR A 186 8.69 -5.05 0.19
N ASP A 187 9.72 -5.49 0.92
CA ASP A 187 10.19 -6.88 0.91
C ASP A 187 9.06 -7.83 1.35
N ARG A 188 8.40 -7.53 2.48
CA ARG A 188 7.29 -8.32 3.02
C ARG A 188 6.04 -8.28 2.14
N LEU A 189 5.85 -7.21 1.38
CA LEU A 189 4.78 -7.09 0.38
C LEU A 189 5.09 -7.86 -0.91
N GLY A 190 6.29 -8.42 -1.07
CA GLY A 190 6.69 -9.21 -2.23
C GLY A 190 7.06 -8.37 -3.47
N ILE A 191 7.35 -7.07 -3.28
CA ILE A 191 7.77 -6.15 -4.36
C ILE A 191 9.10 -5.45 -4.06
N GLY A 192 9.80 -5.84 -2.98
CA GLY A 192 11.03 -5.21 -2.50
C GLY A 192 12.19 -5.28 -3.50
N ASP A 193 12.38 -6.42 -4.16
CA ASP A 193 13.47 -6.63 -5.15
C ASP A 193 13.44 -5.61 -6.31
N ASP A 194 12.27 -5.06 -6.61
CA ASP A 194 12.02 -4.11 -7.69
C ASP A 194 11.65 -2.70 -7.17
N THR A 195 11.77 -2.45 -5.86
CA THR A 195 11.47 -1.16 -5.24
C THR A 195 12.75 -0.46 -4.81
N TYR A 196 12.98 0.73 -5.36
CA TYR A 196 14.21 1.50 -5.16
C TYR A 196 13.95 2.76 -4.35
N VAL A 197 14.90 3.11 -3.49
CA VAL A 197 14.95 4.42 -2.85
C VAL A 197 15.53 5.40 -3.87
N THR A 198 14.74 6.39 -4.24
CA THR A 198 14.98 7.29 -5.36
C THR A 198 15.12 8.72 -4.87
N PHE A 199 16.21 9.39 -5.24
CA PHE A 199 16.36 10.81 -4.98
C PHE A 199 15.42 11.62 -5.88
N ALA A 200 14.60 12.49 -5.30
CA ALA A 200 13.52 13.17 -5.99
C ALA A 200 13.32 14.63 -5.52
N SER A 201 12.50 15.36 -6.27
CA SER A 201 12.01 16.69 -5.87
C SER A 201 11.14 16.58 -4.61
N GLY A 202 11.19 17.58 -3.74
CA GLY A 202 10.30 17.64 -2.57
C GLY A 202 8.93 18.28 -2.85
N GLY A 203 8.65 18.72 -4.09
CA GLY A 203 7.37 19.31 -4.48
C GLY A 203 6.95 20.50 -3.58
N ALA A 204 5.68 20.51 -3.16
CA ALA A 204 5.13 21.52 -2.24
C ALA A 204 5.58 21.35 -0.77
N PHE A 205 6.48 20.41 -0.48
CA PHE A 205 6.88 20.03 0.86
C PHE A 205 8.31 20.48 1.20
N THR A 206 9.31 20.13 0.38
CA THR A 206 10.74 20.41 0.62
C THR A 206 11.49 20.63 -0.69
N LYS A 207 12.79 20.95 -0.66
CA LYS A 207 13.63 21.02 -1.88
C LYS A 207 13.88 19.62 -2.47
N PHE A 208 14.24 18.66 -1.62
CA PHE A 208 14.53 17.28 -2.00
C PHE A 208 13.79 16.30 -1.08
N SER A 209 13.50 15.12 -1.60
CA SER A 209 12.85 14.01 -0.89
C SER A 209 13.45 12.67 -1.30
N HIS A 210 13.04 11.60 -0.61
CA HIS A 210 13.31 10.24 -1.07
C HIS A 210 11.99 9.53 -1.38
N GLU A 211 11.83 9.15 -2.64
CA GLU A 211 10.70 8.35 -3.12
C GLU A 211 11.04 6.86 -3.05
N PHE A 212 10.02 6.03 -2.92
CA PHE A 212 10.10 4.59 -3.08
C PHE A 212 9.40 4.23 -4.37
N GLN A 213 10.18 3.86 -5.37
CA GLN A 213 9.74 3.69 -6.75
C GLN A 213 9.84 2.22 -7.15
N THR A 214 8.70 1.60 -7.46
CA THR A 214 8.65 0.20 -7.88
C THR A 214 8.60 0.09 -9.41
N ILE A 215 9.46 -0.73 -10.02
CA ILE A 215 9.43 -1.00 -11.47
C ILE A 215 8.07 -1.56 -11.88
N CYS A 216 7.36 -0.80 -12.71
CA CYS A 216 5.98 -1.06 -13.11
C CYS A 216 5.66 -0.36 -14.44
N ASP A 217 5.29 -1.13 -15.47
CA ASP A 217 5.03 -0.62 -16.82
C ASP A 217 3.83 0.33 -16.90
N ALA A 218 2.86 0.21 -15.99
CA ALA A 218 1.73 1.14 -15.88
C ALA A 218 1.99 2.31 -14.94
N GLY A 219 3.23 2.44 -14.46
CA GLY A 219 3.71 3.57 -13.68
C GLY A 219 3.56 4.90 -14.40
N GLU A 220 3.80 6.00 -13.70
CA GLU A 220 3.73 7.35 -14.28
C GLU A 220 5.09 8.03 -14.32
N ASP A 221 6.04 7.53 -13.52
CA ASP A 221 7.37 8.10 -13.39
C ASP A 221 8.35 7.34 -14.28
N VAL A 222 9.37 8.07 -14.72
CA VAL A 222 10.58 7.50 -15.29
C VAL A 222 11.71 7.83 -14.33
N ILE A 223 12.36 6.80 -13.82
CA ILE A 223 13.55 6.95 -13.00
C ILE A 223 14.76 6.43 -13.77
N TYR A 224 15.92 6.91 -13.38
CA TYR A 224 17.20 6.53 -13.93
C TYR A 224 17.96 5.69 -12.91
N LEU A 225 18.13 4.40 -13.22
CA LEU A 225 18.80 3.44 -12.38
C LEU A 225 20.27 3.33 -12.71
N HIS A 226 21.12 3.44 -11.69
CA HIS A 226 22.50 2.98 -11.74
C HIS A 226 22.61 1.62 -11.04
N ARG A 227 22.37 0.51 -11.75
CA ARG A 227 22.37 -0.84 -11.15
C ARG A 227 23.67 -1.19 -10.40
N GLY A 228 24.82 -0.74 -10.90
CA GLY A 228 26.12 -1.00 -10.26
C GLY A 228 26.36 -0.28 -8.91
N LYS A 229 25.60 0.78 -8.61
CA LYS A 229 25.72 1.57 -7.37
C LYS A 229 24.43 1.53 -6.54
N ASN A 230 23.39 0.84 -7.03
CA ASN A 230 22.04 0.80 -6.47
C ASN A 230 21.46 2.20 -6.21
N ILE A 231 21.70 3.13 -7.13
CA ILE A 231 21.19 4.50 -7.08
C ILE A 231 19.99 4.60 -8.03
N ALA A 232 18.95 5.28 -7.58
CA ALA A 232 17.81 5.66 -8.40
C ALA A 232 17.61 7.18 -8.31
N VAL A 233 17.35 7.81 -9.45
CA VAL A 233 17.13 9.26 -9.55
C VAL A 233 15.88 9.52 -10.38
N ASN A 234 15.00 10.39 -9.89
CA ASN A 234 13.83 10.82 -10.66
C ASN A 234 14.28 11.72 -11.84
N GLU A 235 13.66 11.55 -13.02
CA GLU A 235 13.95 12.35 -14.22
C GLU A 235 13.98 13.86 -13.95
N GLU A 236 13.11 14.35 -13.06
CA GLU A 236 12.98 15.78 -12.73
C GLU A 236 14.22 16.40 -12.10
N VAL A 237 15.10 15.62 -11.48
CA VAL A 237 16.28 16.10 -10.72
C VAL A 237 17.59 15.48 -11.20
N ILE A 238 17.61 14.93 -12.42
CA ILE A 238 18.74 14.15 -12.93
C ILE A 238 20.04 14.98 -13.02
N ASP A 239 19.96 16.26 -13.38
CA ASP A 239 21.14 17.11 -13.54
C ASP A 239 21.79 17.47 -12.20
N GLU A 240 20.97 17.83 -11.20
CA GLU A 240 21.44 18.07 -9.84
C GLU A 240 22.01 16.80 -9.21
N ALA A 241 21.34 15.66 -9.38
CA ALA A 241 21.78 14.39 -8.82
C ALA A 241 23.08 13.87 -9.45
N VAL A 242 23.25 14.03 -10.77
CA VAL A 242 24.50 13.68 -11.47
C VAL A 242 25.68 14.46 -10.91
N ALA A 243 25.50 15.75 -10.63
CA ALA A 243 26.53 16.60 -10.04
C ALA A 243 26.83 16.22 -8.58
N GLU A 244 25.80 15.97 -7.76
CA GLU A 244 25.95 15.66 -6.33
C GLU A 244 26.48 14.24 -6.08
N LEU A 245 26.02 13.25 -6.84
CA LEU A 245 26.36 11.84 -6.64
C LEU A 245 27.62 11.39 -7.40
N GLY A 246 28.17 12.25 -8.25
CA GLY A 246 29.37 11.93 -9.04
C GLY A 246 29.18 10.73 -9.97
N ILE A 247 27.97 10.55 -10.49
CA ILE A 247 27.61 9.51 -11.46
C ILE A 247 27.50 10.11 -12.85
N SER A 248 27.66 9.31 -13.91
CA SER A 248 27.51 9.80 -15.27
C SER A 248 26.18 9.37 -15.90
N ARG A 249 25.59 10.19 -16.77
CA ARG A 249 24.29 9.92 -17.41
C ARG A 249 24.30 8.64 -18.26
N ASP A 250 25.44 8.25 -18.82
CA ASP A 250 25.62 7.02 -19.60
C ASP A 250 25.65 5.74 -18.75
N GLU A 251 25.79 5.87 -17.43
CA GLU A 251 25.69 4.76 -16.47
C GLU A 251 24.23 4.48 -16.05
N LEU A 252 23.27 5.28 -16.55
CA LEU A 252 21.88 5.27 -16.11
C LEU A 252 20.93 4.62 -17.11
N GLU A 253 20.12 3.69 -16.62
CA GLU A 253 19.07 3.02 -17.37
C GLU A 253 17.70 3.65 -17.04
N PRO A 254 16.97 4.20 -18.02
CA PRO A 254 15.62 4.68 -17.78
C PRO A 254 14.66 3.51 -17.61
N VAL A 255 13.93 3.49 -16.49
CA VAL A 255 12.89 2.49 -16.22
C VAL A 255 11.62 3.19 -15.78
N LYS A 256 10.49 2.58 -16.13
CA LYS A 256 9.17 3.08 -15.76
C LYS A 256 8.76 2.55 -14.39
N THR A 257 8.32 3.43 -13.51
CA THR A 257 8.02 3.11 -12.11
C THR A 257 6.73 3.72 -11.61
N ALA A 258 6.20 3.13 -10.54
CA ALA A 258 5.14 3.70 -9.75
C ALA A 258 5.66 4.04 -8.34
N GLU A 259 5.49 5.29 -7.93
CA GLU A 259 5.80 5.74 -6.58
C GLU A 259 4.85 5.09 -5.57
N VAL A 260 5.36 4.23 -4.70
CA VAL A 260 4.60 3.52 -3.65
C VAL A 260 4.69 4.18 -2.28
N GLY A 261 5.67 5.07 -2.09
CA GLY A 261 5.80 5.92 -0.91
C GLY A 261 6.80 7.04 -1.11
N ASN A 262 6.75 8.03 -0.21
CA ASN A 262 7.65 9.18 -0.22
C ASN A 262 7.89 9.64 1.22
N ILE A 263 9.09 10.13 1.49
CA ILE A 263 9.51 10.61 2.79
C ILE A 263 10.18 11.99 2.65
N PHE A 264 9.84 12.90 3.56
CA PHE A 264 10.22 14.31 3.52
C PHE A 264 10.85 14.74 4.85
N ASN A 265 11.94 15.49 4.77
CA ASN A 265 12.58 16.15 5.91
C ASN A 265 12.36 17.66 5.79
N PHE A 266 11.48 18.22 6.63
CA PHE A 266 11.11 19.64 6.56
C PHE A 266 12.03 20.56 7.36
N GLY A 267 13.03 20.00 8.06
CA GLY A 267 13.74 20.76 9.08
C GLY A 267 12.77 21.32 10.12
N SER A 268 12.94 22.59 10.50
CA SER A 268 12.06 23.28 11.46
C SER A 268 11.04 24.22 10.82
N GLN A 269 11.10 24.45 9.51
CA GLN A 269 10.32 25.52 8.87
C GLN A 269 8.83 25.40 9.16
N LYS A 270 8.29 24.18 9.04
CA LYS A 270 6.84 23.93 9.19
C LYS A 270 6.36 24.16 10.62
N THR A 271 7.11 23.68 11.61
CA THR A 271 6.79 23.85 13.03
C THR A 271 6.92 25.31 13.45
N ASP A 272 7.95 26.01 12.94
CA ASP A 272 8.17 27.44 13.16
C ASP A 272 7.04 28.30 12.57
N GLU A 273 6.65 28.07 11.31
CA GLU A 273 5.52 28.75 10.65
C GLU A 273 4.20 28.57 11.42
N MET A 274 4.03 27.40 12.03
CA MET A 274 2.86 27.09 12.83
C MET A 274 2.98 27.53 14.29
N GLY A 275 4.13 28.02 14.73
CA GLY A 275 4.38 28.46 16.10
C GLY A 275 4.37 27.32 17.12
N LEU A 276 4.88 26.15 16.76
CA LEU A 276 5.11 25.04 17.69
C LEU A 276 6.60 25.01 18.08
N TYR A 277 6.87 25.25 19.37
CA TYR A 277 8.19 25.25 19.98
C TYR A 277 8.20 24.34 21.22
N TYR A 278 9.38 23.97 21.71
CA TYR A 278 9.51 23.25 22.98
C TYR A 278 10.46 23.97 23.95
N THR A 279 10.24 23.72 25.25
CA THR A 279 11.16 24.16 26.31
C THR A 279 12.31 23.17 26.45
N ALA A 280 13.52 23.61 26.11
CA ALA A 280 14.75 22.83 26.24
C ALA A 280 15.17 22.66 27.72
N GLN A 281 16.12 21.76 27.97
CA GLN A 281 16.60 21.46 29.32
C GLN A 281 17.19 22.68 30.05
N ASP A 282 17.73 23.65 29.31
CA ASP A 282 18.26 24.91 29.82
C ASP A 282 17.17 25.99 30.06
N GLY A 283 15.89 25.66 29.79
CA GLY A 283 14.75 26.57 29.90
C GLY A 283 14.52 27.47 28.69
N SER A 284 15.37 27.42 27.66
CA SER A 284 15.18 28.17 26.42
C SER A 284 14.06 27.58 25.55
N GLN A 285 13.39 28.43 24.76
CA GLN A 285 12.47 27.97 23.71
C GLN A 285 13.27 27.62 22.46
N LYS A 286 13.04 26.43 21.90
CA LYS A 286 13.70 25.94 20.69
C LYS A 286 12.70 25.42 19.65
N SER A 287 13.10 25.51 18.39
CA SER A 287 12.38 24.96 17.24
C SER A 287 12.41 23.43 17.23
N LEU A 288 11.37 22.83 16.64
CA LEU A 288 11.25 21.38 16.48
C LEU A 288 11.56 20.98 15.04
N TYR A 289 12.24 19.86 14.86
CA TYR A 289 12.53 19.31 13.54
C TYR A 289 11.47 18.26 13.19
N ILE A 290 10.84 18.38 12.02
CA ILE A 290 9.75 17.49 11.60
C ILE A 290 10.06 16.75 10.29
N GLY A 291 9.71 15.46 10.27
CA GLY A 291 9.67 14.64 9.05
C GLY A 291 8.26 14.11 8.79
N SER A 292 7.93 13.85 7.52
CA SER A 292 6.70 13.13 7.14
C SER A 292 7.00 11.94 6.23
N TYR A 293 6.19 10.90 6.33
CA TYR A 293 6.45 9.62 5.66
C TYR A 293 5.14 9.00 5.17
N GLY A 294 4.95 8.96 3.86
CA GLY A 294 3.75 8.44 3.18
C GLY A 294 3.95 7.06 2.55
N ILE A 295 2.94 6.18 2.63
CA ILE A 295 2.80 4.96 1.81
C ILE A 295 1.37 4.94 1.28
N GLY A 296 1.21 4.83 -0.03
CA GLY A 296 -0.12 4.73 -0.65
C GLY A 296 -0.65 3.30 -0.56
N ILE A 297 -1.43 2.96 0.46
CA ILE A 297 -1.90 1.58 0.71
C ILE A 297 -2.72 1.02 -0.46
N THR A 298 -3.68 1.80 -0.97
CA THR A 298 -4.47 1.38 -2.13
C THR A 298 -3.66 1.37 -3.41
N ARG A 299 -2.69 2.28 -3.55
CA ARG A 299 -1.76 2.31 -4.69
C ARG A 299 -0.87 1.07 -4.70
N VAL A 300 -0.31 0.68 -3.55
CA VAL A 300 0.49 -0.55 -3.37
C VAL A 300 -0.30 -1.78 -3.82
N MET A 301 -1.58 -1.90 -3.44
CA MET A 301 -2.44 -2.98 -3.94
C MET A 301 -2.54 -2.97 -5.47
N GLY A 302 -2.67 -1.78 -6.07
CA GLY A 302 -2.68 -1.60 -7.52
C GLY A 302 -1.37 -2.01 -8.20
N VAL A 303 -0.22 -1.62 -7.62
CA VAL A 303 1.12 -1.99 -8.11
C VAL A 303 1.33 -3.49 -8.03
N ILE A 304 0.96 -4.12 -6.91
CA ILE A 304 1.02 -5.58 -6.75
C ILE A 304 0.16 -6.26 -7.82
N ALA A 305 -1.07 -5.82 -8.05
CA ALA A 305 -1.95 -6.41 -9.05
C ALA A 305 -1.47 -6.19 -10.50
N GLU A 306 -0.89 -5.02 -10.80
CA GLU A 306 -0.32 -4.73 -12.12
C GLU A 306 0.88 -5.62 -12.40
N LYS A 307 1.82 -5.67 -11.46
CA LYS A 307 3.12 -6.32 -11.62
C LYS A 307 3.06 -7.83 -11.44
N LEU A 308 2.28 -8.29 -10.45
CA LEU A 308 2.18 -9.70 -10.08
C LEU A 308 0.88 -10.30 -10.63
N SER A 309 0.88 -10.50 -11.94
CA SER A 309 -0.22 -11.10 -12.68
C SER A 309 0.26 -11.71 -13.99
N ASP A 310 -0.48 -12.68 -14.51
CA ASP A 310 -0.20 -13.34 -15.80
C ASP A 310 -1.44 -13.30 -16.71
N ASP A 311 -1.41 -14.07 -17.81
CA ASP A 311 -2.51 -14.13 -18.78
C ASP A 311 -3.79 -14.75 -18.20
N LYS A 312 -3.69 -15.47 -17.08
CA LYS A 312 -4.81 -16.14 -16.43
C LYS A 312 -5.44 -15.28 -15.34
N GLY A 313 -4.65 -14.44 -14.66
CA GLY A 313 -5.17 -13.53 -13.65
C GLY A 313 -4.14 -12.98 -12.68
N LEU A 314 -4.61 -12.66 -11.47
CA LEU A 314 -3.80 -12.14 -10.38
C LEU A 314 -2.85 -13.23 -9.84
N VAL A 315 -1.73 -12.81 -9.25
CA VAL A 315 -0.78 -13.67 -8.53
C VAL A 315 -0.38 -12.96 -7.24
N TRP A 316 -1.12 -13.22 -6.15
CA TRP A 316 -0.85 -12.55 -4.88
C TRP A 316 0.37 -13.13 -4.18
N PRO A 317 1.28 -12.28 -3.63
CA PRO A 317 2.20 -12.70 -2.59
C PRO A 317 1.42 -13.23 -1.40
N GLU A 318 1.95 -14.26 -0.75
CA GLU A 318 1.26 -14.94 0.34
C GLU A 318 0.87 -13.98 1.48
N ALA A 319 1.80 -13.11 1.88
CA ALA A 319 1.61 -12.19 2.99
C ALA A 319 0.44 -11.20 2.81
N VAL A 320 0.00 -10.94 1.56
CA VAL A 320 -1.09 -10.00 1.27
C VAL A 320 -2.33 -10.67 0.71
N ALA A 321 -2.25 -11.94 0.31
CA ALA A 321 -3.37 -12.68 -0.27
C ALA A 321 -4.59 -12.68 0.67
N PRO A 322 -5.82 -12.53 0.15
CA PRO A 322 -7.00 -12.48 1.02
C PRO A 322 -7.27 -13.83 1.71
N TYR A 323 -6.82 -14.93 1.11
CA TYR A 323 -6.76 -16.28 1.66
C TYR A 323 -5.52 -16.99 1.09
N ASN A 324 -4.88 -17.90 1.84
CA ASN A 324 -3.74 -18.69 1.35
C ASN A 324 -4.19 -19.72 0.31
N VAL A 325 -5.32 -20.39 0.55
CA VAL A 325 -5.78 -21.54 -0.24
C VAL A 325 -7.12 -21.29 -0.93
N TYR A 326 -7.17 -21.58 -2.23
CA TYR A 326 -8.41 -21.83 -2.98
C TYR A 326 -8.71 -23.34 -2.99
N LEU A 327 -9.70 -23.78 -2.21
CA LEU A 327 -10.09 -25.20 -2.13
C LEU A 327 -11.15 -25.52 -3.19
N VAL A 328 -10.88 -26.50 -4.06
CA VAL A 328 -11.75 -26.97 -5.13
C VAL A 328 -12.20 -28.39 -4.87
N SER A 329 -13.51 -28.62 -4.77
CA SER A 329 -14.10 -29.96 -4.78
C SER A 329 -14.60 -30.37 -6.17
N ILE A 330 -14.30 -31.62 -6.56
CA ILE A 330 -14.71 -32.24 -7.82
C ILE A 330 -15.36 -33.59 -7.54
N GLY A 331 -16.56 -33.82 -8.10
CA GLY A 331 -17.33 -35.04 -7.88
C GLY A 331 -18.15 -34.99 -6.59
N ASP A 332 -18.64 -36.15 -6.13
CA ASP A 332 -19.50 -36.24 -4.95
C ASP A 332 -18.65 -36.41 -3.67
N VAL A 333 -17.87 -35.37 -3.36
CA VAL A 333 -16.92 -35.34 -2.22
C VAL A 333 -17.26 -34.26 -1.20
N VAL A 334 -18.53 -33.85 -1.12
CA VAL A 334 -18.95 -32.69 -0.32
C VAL A 334 -18.57 -32.85 1.16
N ALA A 335 -18.83 -34.01 1.75
CA ALA A 335 -18.54 -34.26 3.17
C ALA A 335 -17.02 -34.24 3.46
N GLN A 336 -16.22 -34.80 2.57
CA GLN A 336 -14.76 -34.86 2.70
C GLN A 336 -14.13 -33.49 2.46
N ALA A 337 -14.68 -32.70 1.52
CA ALA A 337 -14.23 -31.33 1.29
C ALA A 337 -14.58 -30.41 2.48
N ASP A 338 -15.75 -30.61 3.10
CA ASP A 338 -16.15 -29.90 4.32
C ASP A 338 -15.23 -30.23 5.51
N ASP A 339 -14.83 -31.50 5.65
CA ASP A 339 -13.88 -31.94 6.68
C ASP A 339 -12.47 -31.36 6.44
N LEU A 340 -11.97 -31.43 5.20
CA LEU A 340 -10.70 -30.82 4.81
C LEU A 340 -10.70 -29.31 5.06
N TYR A 341 -11.78 -28.62 4.68
CA TYR A 341 -11.94 -27.19 4.94
C TYR A 341 -11.78 -26.86 6.42
N LYS A 342 -12.42 -27.64 7.32
CA LYS A 342 -12.29 -27.44 8.78
C LYS A 342 -10.88 -27.71 9.27
N LYS A 343 -10.27 -28.82 8.85
CA LYS A 343 -8.91 -29.19 9.28
C LYS A 343 -7.85 -28.16 8.89
N LEU A 344 -7.96 -27.61 7.68
CA LEU A 344 -7.08 -26.51 7.25
C LEU A 344 -7.30 -25.25 8.10
N GLN A 345 -8.55 -24.90 8.42
CA GLN A 345 -8.83 -23.77 9.30
C GLN A 345 -8.32 -23.98 10.74
N GLU A 346 -8.45 -25.20 11.28
CA GLU A 346 -7.93 -25.57 12.60
C GLU A 346 -6.40 -25.48 12.65
N ALA A 347 -5.72 -25.70 11.52
CA ALA A 347 -4.28 -25.48 11.36
C ALA A 347 -3.89 -24.00 11.16
N GLY A 348 -4.84 -23.06 11.22
CA GLY A 348 -4.57 -21.63 11.03
C GLY A 348 -4.49 -21.17 9.57
N ILE A 349 -4.71 -22.07 8.61
CA ILE A 349 -4.64 -21.76 7.18
C ILE A 349 -5.93 -21.06 6.74
N THR A 350 -5.80 -19.92 6.08
CA THR A 350 -6.97 -19.20 5.57
C THR A 350 -7.42 -19.81 4.23
N VAL A 351 -8.68 -20.25 4.17
CA VAL A 351 -9.22 -20.98 3.01
C VAL A 351 -10.43 -20.27 2.40
N LEU A 352 -10.40 -20.09 1.08
CA LEU A 352 -11.57 -19.80 0.24
C LEU A 352 -12.03 -21.10 -0.42
N PHE A 353 -13.14 -21.65 0.05
CA PHE A 353 -13.65 -22.95 -0.41
C PHE A 353 -14.73 -22.78 -1.47
N ASP A 354 -14.45 -23.25 -2.68
CA ASP A 354 -15.39 -23.29 -3.79
C ASP A 354 -16.35 -24.49 -3.69
N ASP A 355 -17.38 -24.29 -2.87
CA ASP A 355 -18.46 -25.21 -2.60
C ASP A 355 -19.61 -25.14 -3.62
N ARG A 356 -19.44 -24.39 -4.72
CA ARG A 356 -20.48 -24.25 -5.75
C ARG A 356 -20.65 -25.55 -6.53
N ASN A 357 -21.87 -25.78 -7.01
CA ASN A 357 -22.16 -26.85 -7.98
C ASN A 357 -21.85 -26.38 -9.41
N GLU A 358 -20.57 -26.19 -9.70
CA GLU A 358 -20.06 -25.71 -10.99
C GLU A 358 -19.08 -26.71 -11.59
N ARG A 359 -18.92 -26.67 -12.92
CA ARG A 359 -17.97 -27.55 -13.62
C ARG A 359 -16.53 -27.27 -13.15
N PRO A 360 -15.65 -28.29 -13.05
CA PRO A 360 -14.27 -28.11 -12.60
C PRO A 360 -13.52 -27.01 -13.35
N GLY A 361 -13.67 -26.95 -14.68
CA GLY A 361 -13.04 -25.90 -15.49
C GLY A 361 -13.46 -24.47 -15.12
N ALA A 362 -14.70 -24.26 -14.67
CA ALA A 362 -15.16 -22.95 -14.20
C ALA A 362 -14.54 -22.60 -12.84
N LYS A 363 -14.47 -23.57 -11.91
CA LYS A 363 -13.81 -23.39 -10.61
C LYS A 363 -12.32 -23.07 -10.78
N PHE A 364 -11.64 -23.77 -11.70
CA PHE A 364 -10.23 -23.52 -11.98
C PHE A 364 -9.98 -22.15 -12.61
N ALA A 365 -10.81 -21.73 -13.58
CA ALA A 365 -10.69 -20.40 -14.16
C ALA A 365 -10.92 -19.29 -13.11
N ASP A 366 -11.88 -19.48 -12.20
CA ASP A 366 -12.10 -18.53 -11.10
C ASP A 366 -10.92 -18.51 -10.12
N ALA A 367 -10.37 -19.68 -9.76
CA ALA A 367 -9.19 -19.78 -8.89
C ALA A 367 -7.97 -19.07 -9.50
N GLU A 368 -7.72 -19.28 -10.79
CA GLU A 368 -6.60 -18.65 -11.52
C GLU A 368 -6.78 -17.14 -11.63
N LEU A 369 -8.01 -16.67 -11.86
CA LEU A 369 -8.34 -15.24 -11.95
C LEU A 369 -8.20 -14.53 -10.61
N ILE A 370 -8.71 -15.14 -9.52
CA ILE A 370 -8.65 -14.61 -8.15
C ILE A 370 -7.20 -14.58 -7.64
N GLY A 371 -6.40 -15.58 -8.02
CA GLY A 371 -4.95 -15.51 -7.85
C GLY A 371 -4.42 -15.84 -6.46
N LEU A 372 -5.14 -16.64 -5.67
CA LEU A 372 -4.65 -17.07 -4.36
C LEU A 372 -3.34 -17.87 -4.48
N PRO A 373 -2.41 -17.78 -3.52
CA PRO A 373 -1.09 -18.41 -3.62
C PRO A 373 -1.15 -19.91 -3.93
N TYR A 374 -2.10 -20.61 -3.32
CA TYR A 374 -2.24 -22.05 -3.45
C TYR A 374 -3.64 -22.45 -3.89
N ARG A 375 -3.73 -23.47 -4.74
CA ARG A 375 -4.97 -24.18 -5.02
C ARG A 375 -4.84 -25.61 -4.51
N VAL A 376 -5.85 -26.08 -3.79
CA VAL A 376 -5.95 -27.46 -3.33
C VAL A 376 -7.17 -28.11 -3.98
N THR A 377 -6.99 -29.21 -4.70
CA THR A 377 -8.06 -29.96 -5.34
C THR A 377 -8.32 -31.26 -4.57
N ILE A 378 -9.59 -31.51 -4.25
CA ILE A 378 -10.09 -32.76 -3.68
C ILE A 378 -11.08 -33.42 -4.64
N SER A 379 -10.91 -34.73 -4.88
CA SER A 379 -11.78 -35.53 -5.75
C SER A 379 -11.81 -37.00 -5.29
N GLU A 380 -12.79 -37.76 -5.77
CA GLU A 380 -12.94 -39.19 -5.44
C GLU A 380 -11.67 -40.00 -5.76
N ARG A 381 -11.06 -39.72 -6.92
CA ARG A 381 -9.81 -40.37 -7.35
C ARG A 381 -8.66 -40.08 -6.38
N LEU A 382 -8.49 -38.81 -6.01
CA LEU A 382 -7.42 -38.38 -5.11
C LEU A 382 -7.62 -38.96 -3.70
N LEU A 383 -8.88 -39.01 -3.23
CA LEU A 383 -9.23 -39.60 -1.94
C LEU A 383 -8.98 -41.11 -1.88
N ALA A 384 -9.21 -41.83 -2.98
CA ALA A 384 -8.90 -43.26 -3.05
C ALA A 384 -7.39 -43.55 -2.86
N GLU A 385 -6.53 -42.59 -3.21
CA GLU A 385 -5.08 -42.65 -3.01
C GLU A 385 -4.63 -42.02 -1.68
N GLY A 386 -5.55 -41.46 -0.88
CA GLY A 386 -5.22 -40.73 0.35
C GLY A 386 -4.46 -39.42 0.09
N LYS A 387 -4.64 -38.82 -1.09
CA LYS A 387 -3.90 -37.65 -1.55
C LYS A 387 -4.81 -36.46 -1.86
N LEU A 388 -4.19 -35.30 -1.97
CA LEU A 388 -4.74 -34.03 -2.43
C LEU A 388 -3.81 -33.49 -3.51
N GLU A 389 -4.36 -32.81 -4.52
CA GLU A 389 -3.53 -32.12 -5.50
C GLU A 389 -3.31 -30.68 -5.02
N PHE A 390 -2.04 -30.34 -4.77
CA PHE A 390 -1.60 -29.00 -4.41
C PHE A 390 -1.00 -28.33 -5.64
N THR A 391 -1.37 -27.07 -5.89
CA THR A 391 -0.87 -26.28 -7.02
C THR A 391 -0.39 -24.93 -6.53
N VAL A 392 0.83 -24.54 -6.88
CA VAL A 392 1.37 -23.21 -6.62
C VAL A 392 0.93 -22.26 -7.74
N ARG A 393 0.18 -21.20 -7.41
CA ARG A 393 -0.39 -20.28 -8.41
C ARG A 393 0.67 -19.55 -9.22
N LYS A 394 1.80 -19.20 -8.61
CA LYS A 394 2.90 -18.45 -9.25
C LYS A 394 3.62 -19.26 -10.34
N THR A 395 3.91 -20.55 -10.07
CA THR A 395 4.69 -21.40 -10.99
C THR A 395 3.82 -22.32 -11.84
N GLY A 396 2.59 -22.61 -11.39
CA GLY A 396 1.71 -23.62 -11.98
C GLY A 396 2.13 -25.06 -11.67
N GLU A 397 3.17 -25.26 -10.86
CA GLU A 397 3.63 -26.59 -10.46
C GLU A 397 2.60 -27.27 -9.57
N THR A 398 2.45 -28.57 -9.78
CA THR A 398 1.48 -29.42 -9.09
C THR A 398 2.14 -30.62 -8.44
N GLU A 399 1.72 -30.95 -7.23
CA GLU A 399 2.17 -32.13 -6.50
C GLU A 399 1.03 -32.81 -5.75
N LEU A 400 1.21 -34.10 -5.44
CA LEU A 400 0.22 -34.91 -4.70
C LEU A 400 0.67 -35.07 -3.25
N LEU A 401 -0.01 -34.38 -2.34
CA LEU A 401 0.33 -34.33 -0.93
C LEU A 401 -0.67 -35.10 -0.07
N THR A 402 -0.22 -35.65 1.05
CA THR A 402 -1.15 -36.00 2.13
C THR A 402 -1.65 -34.73 2.82
N LEU A 403 -2.67 -34.84 3.69
CA LEU A 403 -3.09 -33.69 4.49
C LEU A 403 -1.97 -33.16 5.40
N GLU A 404 -1.18 -34.06 5.99
CA GLU A 404 -0.07 -33.69 6.86
C GLU A 404 1.01 -32.93 6.09
N ASP A 405 1.41 -33.45 4.92
CA ASP A 405 2.39 -32.79 4.05
C ASP A 405 1.86 -31.44 3.55
N LEU A 406 0.57 -31.33 3.24
CA LEU A 406 -0.06 -30.09 2.79
C LEU A 406 -0.02 -29.01 3.89
N ILE A 407 -0.36 -29.37 5.13
CA ILE A 407 -0.32 -28.44 6.26
C ILE A 407 1.11 -28.00 6.52
N ALA A 408 2.09 -28.93 6.50
CA ALA A 408 3.50 -28.59 6.64
C ALA A 408 3.96 -27.64 5.53
N ARG A 409 3.57 -27.91 4.27
CA ARG A 409 3.99 -27.13 3.11
C ARG A 409 3.52 -25.67 3.11
N ILE A 410 2.34 -25.40 3.67
CA ILE A 410 1.75 -24.05 3.76
C ILE A 410 2.14 -23.35 5.08
N GLY A 411 2.48 -24.10 6.12
CA GLY A 411 2.86 -23.56 7.42
C GLY A 411 4.33 -23.14 7.54
N GLU A 412 5.16 -23.48 6.56
CA GLU A 412 6.53 -22.95 6.35
C GLU A 412 6.48 -21.54 5.75
#